data_AF-A0AAI8KW76-F1
#
_entry.id   AF-A0AAI8KW76-F1
#
_cell.length_a   1.000
_cell.length_b   1.000
_cell.length_c   1.000
_cell.angle_alpha   90.00
_cell.angle_beta   90.00
_cell.angle_gamma   90.00
#
_symmetry.space_group_name_H-M   'P 1'
#
loop_
_entity.id
_entity.type
_entity.pdbx_description
1 polymer ?
#
loop_
_entity_poly.entity_id
_entity_poly.type
_entity_poly.pdbx_seq_one_letter_code
_entity_poly.pdbx_strand_id
1 'polypeptide(L)'
;MPTNQATAPGNDVSPTRIARLDEEIIALLARRREMAQELPAPARARAADPGFTETVREITDRYRQELGGAGELVARAVLVLCTPDRRN
;
A
#
# COMPACT_ATOMS: atom_id res chain seq x y z
N MET A 1 -32.64 4.59 -41.87
CA MET A 1 -31.65 3.77 -41.15
C MET A 1 -30.85 4.69 -40.24
N PRO A 2 -31.16 4.80 -38.93
CA PRO A 2 -30.31 5.56 -38.04
C PRO A 2 -29.11 4.68 -37.64
N THR A 3 -27.91 5.17 -37.92
CA THR A 3 -26.65 4.53 -37.56
C THR A 3 -26.54 4.55 -36.04
N ASN A 4 -26.69 3.37 -35.42
CA ASN A 4 -26.48 3.16 -34.00
C ASN A 4 -24.99 3.39 -33.71
N GLN A 5 -24.63 4.60 -33.28
CA GLN A 5 -23.30 4.86 -32.75
C GLN A 5 -23.19 4.11 -31.42
N ALA A 6 -22.65 2.89 -31.50
CA ALA A 6 -22.07 2.23 -30.35
C ALA A 6 -20.87 3.08 -29.94
N THR A 7 -21.08 3.95 -28.95
CA THR A 7 -19.99 4.58 -28.22
C THR A 7 -19.18 3.44 -27.62
N ALA A 8 -18.02 3.14 -28.20
CA ALA A 8 -17.04 2.29 -27.56
C ALA A 8 -16.83 2.84 -26.14
N PRO A 9 -16.88 2.00 -25.08
CA PRO A 9 -16.70 2.50 -23.73
C PRO A 9 -15.27 3.03 -23.67
N GLY A 10 -15.17 4.35 -23.74
CA GLY A 10 -13.92 5.07 -23.58
C GLY A 10 -13.29 4.61 -22.28
N ASN A 11 -11.99 4.36 -22.35
CA ASN A 11 -11.10 4.20 -21.21
C ASN A 11 -10.99 5.54 -20.45
N ASP A 12 -12.12 6.16 -20.13
CA ASP A 12 -12.17 7.44 -19.43
C ASP A 12 -11.85 7.18 -17.96
N VAL A 13 -10.65 7.58 -17.57
CA VAL A 13 -10.25 7.70 -16.17
C VAL A 13 -11.08 8.85 -15.58
N SER A 14 -12.28 8.51 -15.07
CA SER A 14 -13.15 9.47 -14.41
C SER A 14 -12.73 9.67 -12.94
N PRO A 15 -13.01 10.83 -12.32
CA PRO A 15 -12.78 11.04 -10.89
C PRO A 15 -13.43 9.97 -10.01
N THR A 16 -14.59 9.45 -10.42
CA THR A 16 -15.28 8.36 -9.73
C THR A 16 -14.50 7.05 -9.77
N ARG A 17 -13.77 6.76 -10.86
CA ARG A 17 -12.92 5.56 -10.96
C ARG A 17 -11.69 5.67 -10.08
N ILE A 18 -11.09 6.86 -9.97
CA ILE A 18 -9.98 7.13 -9.05
C ILE A 18 -10.45 6.94 -7.60
N ALA A 19 -11.59 7.51 -7.22
CA ALA A 19 -12.14 7.36 -5.87
C ALA A 19 -12.38 5.89 -5.48
N ARG A 20 -12.88 5.06 -6.41
CA ARG A 20 -13.02 3.60 -6.17
C ARG A 20 -11.67 2.91 -6.01
N LEU A 21 -10.66 3.31 -6.78
CA LEU A 21 -9.30 2.79 -6.61
C LEU A 21 -8.74 3.15 -5.22
N ASP A 22 -9.02 4.36 -4.73
CA ASP A 22 -8.61 4.76 -3.38
C ASP A 22 -9.30 3.89 -2.32
N GLU A 23 -10.59 3.55 -2.48
CA GLU A 23 -11.30 2.61 -1.61
C GLU A 23 -10.63 1.22 -1.61
N GLU A 24 -10.26 0.70 -2.78
CA GLU A 24 -9.53 -0.56 -2.92
C GLU A 24 -8.16 -0.51 -2.23
N ILE A 25 -7.41 0.58 -2.42
CA ILE A 25 -6.12 0.80 -1.76
C ILE A 25 -6.29 0.81 -0.23
N ILE A 26 -7.28 1.52 0.28
CA ILE A 26 -7.57 1.59 1.72
C ILE A 26 -7.90 0.21 2.27
N ALA A 27 -8.74 -0.57 1.57
CA ALA A 27 -9.10 -1.93 1.99
C ALA A 27 -7.87 -2.87 2.02
N LEU A 28 -7.00 -2.79 1.01
CA LEU A 28 -5.76 -3.57 0.95
C LEU A 28 -4.79 -3.18 2.08
N LEU A 29 -4.67 -1.89 2.39
CA LEU A 29 -3.84 -1.39 3.49
C LEU A 29 -4.37 -1.84 4.85
N ALA A 30 -5.68 -1.81 5.06
CA ALA A 30 -6.32 -2.32 6.27
C ALA A 30 -6.03 -3.82 6.45
N ARG A 31 -6.19 -4.61 5.38
CA ARG A 31 -5.90 -6.04 5.41
C ARG A 31 -4.42 -6.34 5.70
N ARG A 32 -3.52 -5.57 5.08
CA ARG A 32 -2.07 -5.68 5.35
C ARG A 32 -1.75 -5.40 6.82
N ARG A 33 -2.42 -4.42 7.43
CA ARG A 33 -2.27 -4.11 8.85
C ARG A 33 -2.74 -5.26 9.74
N GLU A 34 -3.93 -5.82 9.47
CA GLU A 34 -4.45 -6.97 10.21
C GLU A 34 -3.45 -8.14 10.19
N MET A 35 -2.99 -8.52 8.99
CA MET A 35 -1.99 -9.59 8.83
C MET A 35 -0.69 -9.28 9.57
N ALA A 36 -0.23 -8.03 9.58
CA ALA A 36 0.97 -7.63 10.31
C ALA A 36 0.79 -7.68 11.84
N GLN A 37 -0.44 -7.50 12.34
CA GLN A 37 -0.76 -7.60 13.76
C GLN A 37 -0.82 -9.05 14.26
N GLU A 38 -1.11 -10.01 13.38
CA GLU A 38 -1.06 -11.44 13.68
C GLU A 38 0.37 -11.97 13.84
N LEU A 39 1.37 -11.24 13.33
CA LEU A 39 2.77 -11.63 13.46
C LEU A 39 3.27 -11.45 14.90
N PRO A 40 4.16 -12.35 15.38
CA PRO A 40 4.72 -12.24 16.71
C PRO A 40 5.50 -10.93 16.87
N ALA A 41 5.45 -10.37 18.09
CA ALA A 41 6.31 -9.25 18.42
C ALA A 41 7.79 -9.66 18.25
N PRO A 42 8.63 -8.81 17.64
CA PRO A 42 10.03 -9.15 17.43
C PRO A 42 10.74 -9.34 18.77
N ALA A 43 11.62 -10.33 18.84
CA ALA A 43 12.35 -10.71 20.04
C ALA A 43 13.32 -9.62 20.54
N ARG A 44 13.65 -8.66 19.68
CA ARG A 44 14.49 -7.50 19.99
C ARG A 44 13.74 -6.22 19.62
N ALA A 45 14.21 -5.09 20.14
CA ALA A 45 13.80 -3.80 19.62
C ALA A 45 14.06 -3.80 18.10
N ARG A 46 13.01 -3.53 17.30
CA ARG A 46 13.01 -3.61 15.82
C ARG A 46 14.21 -2.95 15.16
N ALA A 47 14.63 -1.79 15.66
CA ALA A 47 15.78 -1.04 15.12
C ALA A 47 17.14 -1.74 15.33
N ALA A 48 17.21 -2.72 16.23
CA ALA A 48 18.40 -3.52 16.53
C ALA A 48 18.29 -4.96 16.01
N ASP A 49 17.23 -5.29 15.27
CA ASP A 49 17.04 -6.58 14.62
C ASP A 49 17.47 -6.49 13.14
N PRO A 50 18.60 -7.13 12.75
CA PRO A 50 19.09 -7.08 11.37
C PRO A 50 18.07 -7.57 10.34
N GLY A 51 17.28 -8.60 10.68
CA GLY A 51 16.25 -9.13 9.78
C GLY A 51 15.10 -8.15 9.57
N PHE A 52 14.78 -7.37 10.60
CA PHE A 52 13.80 -6.29 10.49
C PHE A 52 14.33 -5.15 9.61
N THR A 53 15.58 -4.73 9.81
CA THR A 53 16.21 -3.69 8.99
C THR A 53 16.30 -4.08 7.52
N GLU A 54 16.65 -5.34 7.23
CA GLU A 54 16.67 -5.89 5.87
C GLU A 54 15.27 -5.90 5.25
N THR A 55 14.27 -6.41 5.97
CA THR A 55 12.86 -6.41 5.52
C THR A 55 12.36 -4.99 5.20
N VAL A 56 12.69 -4.00 6.05
CA VAL A 56 12.33 -2.59 5.82
C VAL A 56 12.97 -2.09 4.53
N ARG A 57 14.27 -2.36 4.34
CA ARG A 57 15.00 -1.97 3.13
C ARG A 57 14.39 -2.58 1.88
N GLU A 58 14.12 -3.88 1.87
CA GLU A 58 13.51 -4.57 0.73
C GLU A 58 12.13 -4.02 0.37
N ILE A 59 11.30 -3.74 1.37
CA ILE A 59 9.98 -3.13 1.17
C ILE A 59 10.14 -1.73 0.57
N THR A 60 11.00 -0.90 1.14
CA THR A 60 11.25 0.46 0.63
C THR A 60 11.79 0.43 -0.80
N ASP A 61 12.72 -0.47 -1.12
CA ASP A 61 13.29 -0.61 -2.45
C ASP A 61 12.24 -1.07 -3.47
N ARG A 62 11.35 -2.00 -3.10
CA ARG A 62 10.25 -2.43 -3.96
C ARG A 62 9.30 -1.28 -4.29
N TYR A 63 8.86 -0.51 -3.29
CA TYR A 63 7.99 0.65 -3.55
C TYR A 63 8.71 1.72 -4.37
N ARG A 64 10.01 1.93 -4.16
CA ARG A 64 10.80 2.88 -4.96
C ARG A 64 10.91 2.45 -6.42
N GLN A 65 11.08 1.16 -6.69
CA GLN A 65 11.13 0.62 -8.05
C GLN A 65 9.81 0.82 -8.80
N GLU A 66 8.68 0.60 -8.12
CA GLU A 66 7.35 0.68 -8.74
C GLU A 66 6.79 2.11 -8.83
N LEU A 67 7.04 2.95 -7.81
CA LEU A 67 6.41 4.28 -7.68
C LEU A 67 7.41 5.44 -7.80
N GLY A 68 8.68 5.16 -8.11
CA GLY A 68 9.74 6.16 -8.19
C GLY A 68 10.03 6.83 -6.84
N GLY A 69 10.40 8.11 -6.87
CA GLY A 69 10.81 8.86 -5.67
C GLY A 69 9.72 8.95 -4.58
N ALA A 70 8.44 8.94 -4.96
CA ALA A 70 7.33 8.93 -4.01
C ALA A 70 7.17 7.58 -3.29
N GLY A 71 7.67 6.49 -3.88
CA GLY A 71 7.57 5.15 -3.32
C GLY A 71 8.17 5.01 -1.93
N GLU A 72 9.26 5.73 -1.65
CA GLU A 72 9.87 5.71 -0.31
C GLU A 72 8.91 6.25 0.76
N LEU A 73 8.19 7.33 0.47
CA LEU A 73 7.22 7.92 1.39
C LEU A 73 6.05 6.96 1.63
N VAL A 74 5.55 6.34 0.55
CA VAL A 74 4.47 5.34 0.64
C VAL A 74 4.91 4.14 1.49
N ALA A 75 6.10 3.58 1.22
CA ALA A 75 6.64 2.47 2.00
C ALA A 75 6.72 2.78 3.49
N ARG A 76 7.22 3.98 3.84
CA ARG A 76 7.32 4.42 5.24
C ARG A 76 5.94 4.54 5.89
N ALA A 77 4.97 5.14 5.22
CA ALA A 77 3.61 5.25 5.73
C ALA A 77 2.98 3.85 5.97
N VAL A 78 3.19 2.94 5.02
CA VAL A 78 2.71 1.55 5.08
C VAL A 78 3.36 0.75 6.21
N LEU A 79 4.67 0.93 6.46
CA LEU A 79 5.37 0.32 7.59
C LEU A 79 4.91 0.87 8.95
N VAL A 80 4.66 2.17 9.03
CA VAL A 80 4.10 2.80 10.23
C VAL A 80 2.69 2.28 10.51
N LEU A 81 1.82 2.22 9.49
CA LEU A 81 0.45 1.70 9.60
C LEU A 81 0.41 0.27 10.16
N CYS A 82 1.36 -0.57 9.77
CA CYS A 82 1.46 -1.97 10.18
C CYS A 82 2.23 -2.17 11.49
N THR A 83 2.75 -1.11 12.10
CA THR A 83 3.35 -1.21 13.42
C THR A 83 2.23 -1.17 14.46
N PRO A 84 2.12 -2.19 15.34
CA PRO A 84 1.19 -2.12 16.45
C PRO A 84 1.53 -0.89 17.28
N ASP A 85 0.58 0.03 17.41
CA ASP A 85 0.73 1.23 18.21
C ASP A 85 1.05 0.78 19.64
N ARG A 86 2.19 1.23 20.20
CA ARG A 86 2.38 1.23 21.66
C ARG A 86 1.57 2.38 22.22
N ARG A 87 0.25 2.31 22.13
CA ARG A 87 -0.65 3.25 22.81
C ARG A 87 -1.78 2.45 23.42
N ASN A 88 -1.56 2.07 24.68
CA ASN A 88 -2.63 2.13 25.68
C ASN A 88 -2.94 3.61 25.93
#